data_AF-A0A1E4RZQ9-F1
#
_entry.id   AF-A0A1E4RZQ9-F1
#
_cell.length_a   1.000
_cell.length_b   1.000
_cell.length_c   1.000
_cell.angle_alpha   90.00
_cell.angle_beta   90.00
_cell.angle_gamma   90.00
#
_symmetry.space_group_name_H-M   'P 1'
#
loop_
_entity.id
_entity.type
_entity.pdbx_description
1 polymer ?
#
loop_
_entity_poly.entity_id
_entity_poly.type
_entity_poly.pdbx_seq_one_letter_code
_entity_poly.pdbx_strand_id
1 'polypeptide(L)'
;MLLTAAAFVTKTKLIIGVTDHELLKNKKYPELLQSYDERVKVITKFVRRIKPNLNVDPVPIRDVCGPTGTIADIDSLIVSRETIKGAEFINKTRLERGFSELKVHIINVIGGEEDDGFVNKLSSTQLRK
;
A
#
# COMPACT_ATOMS: atom_id res chain seq x y z
N MET A 1 -1.04 -8.11 -7.49
CA MET A 1 -2.29 -8.65 -6.90
C MET A 1 -2.83 -7.85 -5.70
N LEU A 2 -1.99 -7.08 -4.99
CA LEU A 2 -2.40 -6.31 -3.81
C LEU A 2 -3.61 -5.38 -4.05
N LEU A 3 -3.53 -4.49 -5.05
CA LEU A 3 -4.62 -3.56 -5.40
C LEU A 3 -5.92 -4.27 -5.79
N THR A 4 -5.82 -5.43 -6.45
CA THR A 4 -6.98 -6.25 -6.80
C THR A 4 -7.66 -6.77 -5.54
N ALA A 5 -6.90 -7.37 -4.62
CA ALA A 5 -7.43 -7.86 -3.36
C ALA A 5 -8.06 -6.73 -2.53
N ALA A 6 -7.38 -5.59 -2.44
CA ALA A 6 -7.92 -4.41 -1.75
C ALA A 6 -9.26 -3.96 -2.35
N ALA A 7 -9.38 -3.85 -3.67
CA ALA A 7 -10.63 -3.47 -4.32
C ALA A 7 -11.78 -4.46 -4.06
N PHE A 8 -11.49 -5.76 -3.93
CA PHE A 8 -12.49 -6.79 -3.62
C PHE A 8 -12.93 -6.76 -2.15
N VAL A 9 -12.00 -6.59 -1.21
CA VAL A 9 -12.28 -6.56 0.23
C VAL A 9 -13.05 -5.29 0.61
N THR A 10 -12.76 -4.16 -0.04
CA THR A 10 -13.39 -2.88 0.30
C THR A 10 -14.81 -2.76 -0.22
N LYS A 11 -15.73 -2.35 0.67
CA LYS A 11 -17.13 -2.08 0.33
C LYS A 11 -17.39 -0.62 -0.05
N THR A 12 -16.95 0.33 0.78
CA THR A 12 -17.36 1.74 0.71
C THR A 12 -16.25 2.65 0.18
N LYS A 13 -15.12 2.73 0.89
CA LYS A 13 -14.00 3.62 0.57
C LYS A 13 -12.66 2.90 0.67
N LEU A 14 -11.85 3.01 -0.38
CA LEU A 14 -10.48 2.49 -0.43
C LEU A 14 -9.49 3.65 -0.39
N ILE A 15 -8.82 3.82 0.74
CA ILE A 15 -7.70 4.74 0.89
C ILE A 15 -6.44 4.04 0.38
N ILE A 16 -5.73 4.64 -0.58
CA ILE A 16 -4.52 4.06 -1.15
C ILE A 16 -3.32 4.93 -0.81
N GLY A 17 -2.43 4.37 -0.01
CA GLY A 17 -1.16 4.98 0.29
C GLY A 17 -0.22 5.02 -0.91
N VAL A 18 0.16 6.21 -1.35
CA VAL A 18 1.11 6.42 -2.43
C VAL A 18 2.34 7.12 -1.88
N THR A 19 3.45 6.40 -1.79
CA THR A 19 4.73 6.92 -1.30
C THR A 19 5.11 8.21 -2.03
N ASP A 20 5.34 9.29 -1.31
CA ASP A 20 5.79 10.58 -1.86
C ASP A 20 7.34 10.64 -1.94
N HIS A 21 7.90 11.69 -2.55
CA HIS A 21 9.33 11.83 -2.80
C HIS A 21 10.22 11.67 -1.55
N GLU A 22 9.73 12.02 -0.37
CA GLU A 22 10.46 11.90 0.91
C GLU A 22 10.92 10.46 1.23
N LEU A 23 10.10 9.46 0.91
CA LEU A 23 10.43 8.05 1.13
C LEU A 23 11.15 7.42 -0.09
N LEU A 24 11.37 8.20 -1.16
CA LEU A 24 12.02 7.76 -2.40
C LEU A 24 13.48 8.23 -2.51
N LYS A 25 13.95 9.10 -1.59
CA LYS A 25 15.31 9.69 -1.60
C LYS A 25 16.44 8.66 -1.64
N ASN A 26 16.21 7.45 -1.12
CA ASN A 26 17.22 6.38 -1.04
C ASN A 26 17.04 5.25 -2.09
N LYS A 27 16.18 5.42 -3.09
CA LYS A 27 16.01 4.38 -4.12
C LYS A 27 17.19 4.35 -5.10
N LYS A 28 17.61 3.14 -5.46
CA LYS A 28 18.75 2.86 -6.34
C LYS A 28 18.58 3.34 -7.80
N TYR A 29 17.36 3.68 -8.23
CA TYR A 29 17.01 4.11 -9.59
C TYR A 29 15.85 5.12 -9.58
N PRO A 30 16.07 6.37 -9.12
CA PRO A 30 15.01 7.37 -9.03
C PRO A 30 14.46 7.78 -10.40
N GLU A 31 15.26 7.73 -11.46
CA GLU A 31 14.90 8.07 -12.84
C GLU A 31 13.87 7.12 -13.47
N LEU A 32 13.76 5.88 -12.97
CA LEU A 32 12.75 4.90 -13.41
C LEU A 32 11.41 5.06 -12.68
N LEU A 33 11.32 6.02 -11.75
CA LEU A 33 10.10 6.30 -11.00
C LEU A 33 9.22 7.28 -11.76
N GLN A 34 8.01 6.83 -12.08
CA GLN A 34 6.91 7.69 -12.48
C GLN A 34 6.62 8.76 -11.42
N SER A 35 6.13 9.91 -11.87
CA SER A 35 5.74 11.00 -10.98
C SER A 35 4.63 10.54 -10.01
N TYR A 36 4.45 11.28 -8.91
CA TYR A 36 3.35 11.02 -7.99
C TYR A 36 1.99 10.99 -8.71
N ASP A 37 1.72 12.02 -9.53
CA ASP A 37 0.46 12.16 -10.26
C ASP A 37 0.23 11.02 -11.26
N GLU A 38 1.28 10.59 -11.96
CA GLU A 38 1.20 9.45 -12.87
C GLU A 38 0.86 8.17 -12.13
N ARG A 39 1.50 7.92 -10.97
CA ARG A 39 1.21 6.75 -10.14
C ARG A 39 -0.22 6.78 -9.64
N VAL A 40 -0.69 7.92 -9.13
CA VAL A 40 -2.09 8.13 -8.69
C VAL A 40 -3.08 7.86 -9.82
N LYS A 41 -2.79 8.39 -11.02
CA LYS A 41 -3.62 8.18 -12.21
C LYS A 41 -3.71 6.70 -12.60
N VAL A 42 -2.57 5.99 -12.60
CA VAL A 42 -2.50 4.56 -12.95
C VAL A 42 -3.25 3.71 -11.94
N ILE A 43 -3.04 3.89 -10.63
CA ILE A 43 -3.72 3.08 -9.60
C ILE A 43 -5.23 3.34 -9.60
N THR A 44 -5.66 4.59 -9.74
CA THR A 44 -7.08 4.95 -9.74
C THR A 44 -7.78 4.35 -10.95
N LYS A 45 -7.13 4.44 -12.13
CA LYS A 45 -7.63 3.80 -13.36
C LYS A 45 -7.71 2.28 -13.22
N PHE A 46 -6.72 1.66 -12.58
CA PHE A 46 -6.71 0.21 -12.36
C PHE A 46 -7.85 -0.23 -11.44
N VAL A 47 -8.03 0.40 -10.28
CA VAL A 47 -9.09 0.05 -9.34
C VAL A 47 -10.47 0.27 -9.96
N ARG A 48 -10.68 1.37 -10.69
CA ARG A 48 -11.94 1.63 -11.39
C ARG A 48 -12.28 0.61 -12.47
N ARG A 49 -11.29 -0.07 -13.06
CA ARG A 49 -11.55 -1.20 -13.97
C ARG A 49 -12.08 -2.44 -13.25
N ILE A 50 -11.73 -2.62 -11.98
CA ILE A 50 -12.15 -3.77 -11.17
C ILE A 50 -13.48 -3.48 -10.48
N LYS A 51 -13.62 -2.29 -9.89
CA LYS A 51 -14.80 -1.87 -9.14
C LYS A 51 -15.12 -0.40 -9.46
N PRO A 52 -15.86 -0.12 -10.54
CA PRO A 52 -16.08 1.24 -11.05
C PRO A 52 -16.69 2.22 -10.04
N ASN A 53 -17.57 1.72 -9.17
CA ASN A 53 -18.32 2.52 -8.21
C ASN A 53 -17.63 2.62 -6.83
N LEU A 54 -16.42 2.07 -6.68
CA LEU A 54 -15.69 2.18 -5.42
C LEU A 54 -15.18 3.61 -5.24
N ASN A 55 -15.41 4.20 -4.06
CA ASN A 55 -14.77 5.46 -3.70
C ASN A 55 -13.28 5.20 -3.45
N VAL A 56 -12.41 5.77 -4.28
CA VAL A 56 -10.95 5.60 -4.19
C VAL A 56 -10.32 6.92 -3.79
N ASP A 57 -9.52 6.90 -2.74
CA ASP A 57 -8.88 8.07 -2.14
C ASP A 57 -7.36 7.88 -2.06
N PRO A 58 -6.62 8.22 -3.13
CA PRO A 58 -5.16 8.17 -3.14
C PRO A 58 -4.59 9.27 -2.24
N VAL A 59 -3.74 8.90 -1.27
CA VAL A 59 -3.13 9.84 -0.34
C VAL A 59 -1.61 9.71 -0.35
N PRO A 60 -0.85 10.82 -0.24
CA PRO A 60 0.59 10.75 -0.12
C PRO A 60 0.98 10.13 1.22
N ILE A 61 1.89 9.17 1.20
CA ILE A 61 2.51 8.62 2.42
C ILE A 61 3.90 9.19 2.58
N ARG A 62 4.14 9.78 3.76
CA ARG A 62 5.40 10.41 4.17
C ARG A 62 6.05 9.75 5.40
N ASP A 63 5.31 8.88 6.09
CA ASP A 63 5.76 8.11 7.25
C ASP A 63 5.10 6.71 7.26
N VAL A 64 5.51 5.83 8.18
CA VAL A 64 5.04 4.43 8.21
C VAL A 64 3.53 4.32 8.47
N CYS A 65 2.97 5.19 9.32
CA CYS A 65 1.56 5.13 9.69
C CYS A 65 0.66 5.75 8.61
N GLY A 66 1.10 6.86 8.02
CA GLY A 66 0.30 7.63 7.09
C GLY A 66 -1.15 7.85 7.61
N PRO A 67 -2.19 7.68 6.78
CA PRO A 67 -3.57 7.93 7.18
C PRO A 67 -4.06 7.00 8.30
N THR A 68 -3.45 5.82 8.48
CA THR A 68 -3.86 4.86 9.50
C THR A 68 -3.56 5.31 10.93
N GLY A 69 -2.62 6.26 11.10
CA GLY A 69 -2.31 6.85 12.39
C GLY A 69 -3.21 8.02 12.79
N THR A 70 -4.00 8.57 11.86
CA THR A 70 -4.78 9.79 12.08
C THR A 70 -6.28 9.61 11.83
N ILE A 71 -6.68 8.62 11.03
CA ILE A 71 -8.07 8.31 10.74
C ILE A 71 -8.49 7.12 11.61
N ALA A 72 -9.33 7.39 12.61
CA ALA A 72 -9.86 6.35 13.51
C ALA A 72 -10.75 5.36 12.76
N ASP A 73 -11.61 5.89 11.88
CA ASP A 73 -12.63 5.16 11.10
C ASP A 73 -12.03 4.44 9.88
N ILE A 74 -11.14 3.48 10.15
CA ILE A 74 -10.61 2.54 9.17
C ILE A 74 -10.78 1.13 9.73
N ASP A 75 -11.43 0.26 8.97
CA ASP A 75 -11.73 -1.11 9.41
C ASP A 75 -10.56 -2.09 9.21
N SER A 76 -9.81 -1.91 8.12
CA SER A 76 -8.92 -2.97 7.59
C SER A 76 -7.67 -2.40 6.92
N LEU A 77 -6.57 -3.13 7.06
CA LEU A 77 -5.28 -2.83 6.45
C LEU A 77 -4.88 -3.98 5.51
N ILE A 78 -4.66 -3.67 4.24
CA ILE A 78 -4.25 -4.67 3.24
C ILE A 78 -2.77 -4.45 2.95
N VAL A 79 -1.95 -5.46 3.25
CA VAL A 79 -0.49 -5.42 3.09
C VAL A 79 0.01 -6.58 2.25
N SER A 80 1.16 -6.41 1.61
CA SER A 80 1.91 -7.58 1.09
C SER A 80 2.62 -8.27 2.24
N ARG A 81 3.00 -9.53 2.05
CA ARG A 81 3.82 -10.29 3.01
C ARG A 81 5.11 -9.54 3.41
N GLU A 82 5.69 -8.76 2.50
CA GLU A 82 6.89 -7.94 2.76
C GLU A 82 6.68 -6.85 3.83
N THR A 83 5.43 -6.45 4.08
CA THR A 83 5.10 -5.25 4.88
C THR A 83 4.36 -5.60 6.17
N ILE A 84 4.40 -6.87 6.61
CA ILE A 84 3.78 -7.33 7.86
C ILE A 84 4.29 -6.55 9.08
N LYS A 85 5.61 -6.35 9.20
CA LYS A 85 6.21 -5.57 10.30
C LYS A 85 5.67 -4.13 10.36
N GLY A 86 5.34 -3.56 9.20
CA GLY A 86 4.69 -2.24 9.14
C GLY A 86 3.27 -2.28 9.69
N ALA A 87 2.50 -3.33 9.41
CA ALA A 87 1.16 -3.51 9.95
C ALA A 87 1.16 -3.68 11.47
N GLU A 88 2.11 -4.44 12.02
CA GLU A 88 2.29 -4.60 13.48
C GLU A 88 2.59 -3.26 14.15
N PHE A 89 3.51 -2.48 13.58
CA PHE A 89 3.83 -1.13 14.06
C PHE A 89 2.61 -0.21 14.05
N ILE A 90 1.83 -0.23 12.95
CA ILE A 90 0.60 0.58 12.82
C ILE A 90 -0.40 0.25 13.92
N ASN A 91 -0.70 -1.04 14.16
CA ASN A 91 -1.67 -1.42 15.20
C ASN A 91 -1.20 -1.02 16.60
N LYS A 92 0.11 -1.18 16.90
CA LYS A 92 0.69 -0.68 18.14
C LYS A 92 0.49 0.82 18.31
N THR A 93 0.83 1.62 17.29
CA THR A 93 0.65 3.08 17.33
C THR A 93 -0.82 3.49 17.42
N ARG A 94 -1.74 2.74 16.80
CA ARG A 94 -3.18 2.98 16.92
C ARG A 94 -3.67 2.77 18.35
N LEU A 95 -3.27 1.68 19.01
CA LEU A 95 -3.60 1.42 20.40
C LEU A 95 -3.06 2.50 21.34
N GLU A 96 -1.81 2.94 21.15
CA GLU A 96 -1.21 4.04 21.91
C GLU A 96 -1.97 5.37 21.77
N ARG A 97 -2.69 5.55 20.65
CA ARG A 97 -3.52 6.73 20.35
C ARG A 97 -5.01 6.54 20.70
N GLY A 98 -5.38 5.40 21.30
CA GLY A 98 -6.77 5.09 21.66
C GLY A 98 -7.66 4.68 20.49
N PHE A 99 -7.08 4.30 19.34
CA PHE A 99 -7.82 3.75 18.21
C PHE A 99 -7.89 2.22 18.28
N SER A 100 -8.94 1.65 17.68
CA SER A 100 -9.06 0.21 17.51
C SER A 100 -8.04 -0.32 16.51
N GLU A 101 -7.59 -1.55 16.72
CA GLU A 101 -6.72 -2.26 15.78
C GLU A 101 -7.41 -2.44 14.42
N LEU A 102 -6.60 -2.42 13.36
CA LEU A 102 -7.04 -2.73 12.01
C LEU A 102 -7.06 -4.24 11.80
N LYS A 103 -8.08 -4.73 11.09
CA LYS A 103 -8.05 -6.09 10.57
C LYS A 103 -7.01 -6.19 9.44
N VAL A 104 -5.93 -6.91 9.67
CA VAL A 104 -4.83 -7.02 8.70
C VAL A 104 -5.10 -8.17 7.72
N HIS A 105 -5.08 -7.85 6.42
CA HIS A 105 -5.17 -8.81 5.32
C HIS A 105 -3.83 -8.89 4.59
N ILE A 106 -3.17 -10.05 4.70
CA ILE A 106 -1.85 -10.28 4.11
C ILE A 106 -2.02 -10.93 2.73
N ILE A 107 -1.43 -10.30 1.72
CA ILE A 107 -1.41 -10.80 0.34
C ILE A 107 -0.01 -11.29 0.00
N ASN A 108 0.09 -12.52 -0.51
CA ASN A 108 1.37 -13.11 -0.91
C ASN A 108 2.01 -12.36 -2.09
N VAL A 109 3.34 -12.43 -2.13
CA VAL A 109 4.17 -11.92 -3.23
C VAL A 109 4.35 -13.04 -4.26
N ILE A 110 4.47 -12.68 -5.53
CA ILE A 110 4.68 -13.64 -6.62
C ILE A 110 6.15 -13.68 -6.97
N GLY A 111 6.72 -14.89 -7.03
CA GLY A 111 8.06 -15.15 -7.56
C GLY A 111 9.22 -14.91 -6.59
N GLY A 112 8.97 -14.62 -5.32
CA GLY A 112 10.01 -14.48 -4.30
C GLY A 112 9.58 -15.12 -2.98
N GLU A 113 10.55 -15.59 -2.19
CA GLU A 113 10.33 -16.22 -0.90
C GLU A 113 10.75 -15.30 0.24
N GLU A 114 10.30 -15.60 1.46
CA GLU A 114 10.65 -14.77 2.61
C GLU A 114 12.14 -14.92 2.98
N ASP A 115 12.68 -16.14 2.82
CA ASP A 115 14.05 -16.51 3.16
C ASP A 115 15.10 -15.85 2.25
N ASP A 116 14.74 -15.52 1.00
CA ASP A 116 15.62 -14.79 0.07
C ASP A 116 15.42 -13.27 0.12
N GLY A 117 14.59 -12.75 1.04
CA GLY A 117 14.25 -11.33 1.10
C GLY A 117 13.45 -10.85 -0.11
N PHE A 118 12.73 -11.76 -0.78
CA PHE A 118 11.94 -11.53 -1.98
C PHE A 118 12.77 -11.03 -3.18
N VAL A 119 14.00 -11.53 -3.37
CA VAL A 119 14.92 -11.08 -4.43
C VAL A 119 14.34 -11.31 -5.82
N ASN A 120 13.69 -12.45 -6.04
CA ASN A 120 13.11 -12.82 -7.34
C ASN A 120 11.66 -12.33 -7.54
N LYS A 121 11.11 -11.56 -6.59
CA LYS A 121 9.72 -11.09 -6.67
C LYS A 121 9.46 -10.36 -7.96
N LEU A 122 8.24 -10.50 -8.49
CA LEU A 122 7.77 -9.67 -9.58
C LEU A 122 7.56 -8.22 -9.09
N SER A 123 8.46 -7.31 -9.47
CA SER A 123 8.40 -5.89 -9.07
C SER A 123 8.18 -4.93 -10.23
N SER A 124 7.56 -3.78 -9.95
CA SER A 124 7.40 -2.71 -10.95
C SER A 124 8.73 -2.16 -11.47
N THR A 125 9.81 -2.23 -10.68
CA THR A 125 11.14 -1.79 -11.10
C THR A 125 11.73 -2.75 -12.14
N GLN A 126 11.63 -4.07 -11.95
CA GLN A 126 12.16 -5.03 -12.94
C GLN A 126 11.40 -4.95 -14.27
N LEU A 127 10.09 -4.70 -14.24
CA LEU A 127 9.29 -4.53 -15.46
C LEU A 127 9.64 -3.27 -16.27
N ARG A 128 10.43 -2.35 -15.71
CA ARG A 128 10.85 -1.10 -16.35
C ARG A 128 12.35 -1.05 -16.67
N LYS A 129 13.10 -2.09 -16.31
CA LYS A 129 14.47 -2.30 -16.78
C LYS A 129 14.41 -2.88 -18.19
#